data_AF-A0A7C5IF39-F1
#
_entry.id   AF-A0A7C5IF39-F1
#
_cell.length_a   1.000
_cell.length_b   1.000
_cell.length_c   1.000
_cell.angle_alpha   90.00
_cell.angle_beta   90.00
_cell.angle_gamma   90.00
#
_symmetry.space_group_name_H-M   'P 1'
#
loop_
_entity.id
_entity.type
_entity.pdbx_description
1 polymer ?
#
loop_
_entity_poly.entity_id
_entity_poly.type
_entity_poly.pdbx_seq_one_letter_code
_entity_poly.pdbx_strand_id
1 'polypeptide(L)' 'MLKGKAKILVPNKRGKTGLIYIPADIVKDSSFPFKPNEEVTVKIEGEKLVIEKRRKEEKD' A
#
# COMPACT_ATOMS: atom_id res chain seq x y z
N MET A 1 15.30 -0.92 8.89
CA MET A 1 14.29 -0.34 7.99
C MET A 1 14.40 -1.06 6.65
N LEU A 2 13.45 -1.93 6.31
CA LEU A 2 13.41 -2.55 4.98
C LEU A 2 13.00 -1.50 3.95
N LYS A 3 13.72 -1.47 2.83
CA LYS A 3 13.41 -0.66 1.66
C LYS A 3 13.57 -1.54 0.43
N GLY A 4 12.67 -1.41 -0.53
CA GLY A 4 12.72 -2.13 -1.80
C GLY A 4 12.31 -1.21 -2.93
N LYS A 5 12.85 -1.47 -4.12
CA LYS A 5 12.47 -0.76 -5.33
C LYS A 5 11.24 -1.43 -5.92
N ALA A 6 10.22 -0.64 -6.26
CA ALA A 6 9.02 -1.10 -6.93
C ALA A 6 8.76 -0.23 -8.16
N LYS A 7 7.99 -0.76 -9.10
CA LYS A 7 7.49 0.00 -10.26
C LYS A 7 5.99 0.18 -10.11
N ILE A 8 5.52 1.41 -10.35
CA ILE A 8 4.09 1.70 -10.49
C ILE A 8 3.70 1.60 -11.96
N LEU A 9 2.61 0.89 -12.23
CA LEU A 9 1.93 0.88 -13.50
C LEU A 9 0.79 1.88 -13.40
N VAL A 10 1.00 3.06 -13.99
CA VAL A 10 -0.04 4.07 -14.10
C VAL A 10 -0.88 3.74 -15.32
N PRO A 11 -2.22 3.66 -15.20
CA PRO A 11 -3.08 3.40 -16.33
C PRO A 11 -2.96 4.52 -17.36
N ASN A 12 -3.24 4.18 -18.62
CA ASN A 12 -3.42 5.19 -19.66
C ASN A 12 -4.69 6.02 -19.41
N LYS A 13 -4.96 7.00 -20.29
CA LYS A 13 -6.04 8.01 -20.17
C LYS A 13 -7.45 7.51 -19.78
N ARG A 14 -7.75 6.21 -19.81
CA ARG A 14 -9.06 5.64 -19.46
C ARG A 14 -9.10 4.86 -18.14
N GLY A 15 -7.96 4.42 -17.59
CA GLY A 15 -7.97 3.65 -16.35
C GLY A 15 -7.99 4.55 -15.12
N LYS A 16 -8.79 4.18 -14.12
CA LYS A 16 -8.97 4.94 -12.88
C LYS A 16 -8.02 4.51 -11.75
N THR A 17 -7.28 3.41 -11.92
CA THR A 17 -6.52 2.75 -10.86
C THR A 17 -5.09 2.44 -11.30
N GLY A 18 -4.11 2.87 -10.51
CA GLY A 18 -2.71 2.46 -10.63
C GLY A 18 -2.42 1.17 -9.87
N LEU A 19 -1.45 0.39 -10.36
CA LEU A 19 -1.00 -0.83 -9.69
C LEU A 19 0.45 -0.69 -9.27
N ILE A 20 0.77 -1.09 -8.04
CA ILE A 20 2.14 -1.20 -7.54
C ILE A 20 2.36 -2.60 -6.99
N TYR A 21 3.46 -3.24 -7.40
CA TYR A 21 3.89 -4.52 -6.83
C TYR A 21 4.89 -4.24 -5.72
N ILE A 22 4.49 -4.54 -4.48
CA ILE A 22 5.36 -4.40 -3.30
C ILE A 22 6.20 -5.67 -3.15
N PRO A 23 7.53 -5.57 -2.98
CA PRO A 23 8.40 -6.73 -2.75
C PRO A 23 7.90 -7.63 -1.61
N ALA A 24 7.95 -8.94 -1.81
CA ALA A 24 7.42 -9.92 -0.86
C ALA A 24 8.04 -9.79 0.54
N ASP A 25 9.33 -9.46 0.62
CA ASP A 25 10.04 -9.28 1.89
C ASP A 25 9.50 -8.10 2.71
N ILE A 26 8.94 -7.07 2.06
CA ILE A 26 8.27 -5.95 2.72
C ILE A 26 6.87 -6.35 3.16
N VAL A 27 6.13 -7.09 2.32
CA VAL A 27 4.75 -7.53 2.63
C VAL A 27 4.73 -8.52 3.81
N LYS A 28 5.73 -9.39 3.90
CA LYS A 28 5.86 -10.45 4.90
C LYS A 28 6.65 -10.03 6.14
N ASP A 29 7.12 -8.78 6.20
CA ASP A 29 7.90 -8.30 7.33
C ASP A 29 7.09 -8.40 8.63
N SER A 30 7.68 -9.01 9.65
CA SER A 30 7.00 -9.30 10.91
C SER A 30 6.70 -8.05 11.75
N SER A 31 7.36 -6.91 11.47
CA SER A 31 7.06 -5.62 12.09
C SER A 31 5.83 -4.94 11.48
N PHE A 32 5.44 -5.31 10.25
CA PHE A 32 4.24 -4.80 9.59
C PHE A 32 3.55 -5.85 8.69
N PRO A 33 3.01 -6.94 9.26
CA PRO A 33 2.51 -8.05 8.45
C PRO A 33 1.15 -7.71 7.85
N PHE A 34 1.06 -7.59 6.52
CA PHE A 34 -0.23 -7.50 5.84
C PHE A 34 -0.91 -8.87 5.81
N LYS A 35 -2.22 -8.91 6.02
CA LYS A 35 -3.01 -10.13 5.83
C LYS A 35 -3.46 -10.24 4.38
N PRO A 36 -3.66 -11.47 3.86
CA PRO A 36 -4.31 -11.66 2.57
C PRO A 36 -5.67 -10.95 2.52
N ASN A 37 -5.90 -10.18 1.46
CA ASN A 37 -7.12 -9.37 1.25
C ASN A 37 -7.38 -8.30 2.33
N GLU A 38 -6.37 -7.88 3.09
CA GLU A 38 -6.50 -6.76 4.02
C GLU A 38 -6.73 -5.45 3.25
N GLU A 39 -7.79 -4.72 3.62
CA GLU A 39 -8.01 -3.38 3.09
C GLU A 39 -7.03 -2.38 3.69
N VAL A 40 -6.50 -1.51 2.83
CA VAL A 40 -5.54 -0.48 3.20
C VAL A 40 -6.02 0.88 2.73
N THR A 41 -5.64 1.92 3.46
CA THR A 41 -5.79 3.30 3.02
C THR A 41 -4.54 3.70 2.26
N VAL A 42 -4.72 4.24 1.05
CA VAL A 42 -3.64 4.80 0.24
C VAL A 42 -3.88 6.30 0.12
N LYS A 43 -2.92 7.10 0.60
CA LYS A 43 -3.02 8.57 0.63
C LYS A 43 -1.71 9.24 0.19
N ILE A 44 -1.82 10.51 -0.18
CA ILE A 44 -0.67 11.36 -0.50
C ILE A 44 -0.41 12.26 0.71
N GLU A 45 0.82 12.26 1.21
CA GLU A 45 1.30 13.16 2.25
C GLU A 45 2.56 13.88 1.76
N GLY A 46 2.39 15.13 1.33
CA GLY A 46 3.45 15.89 0.65
C GLY A 46 3.90 15.18 -0.64
N GLU A 47 5.18 14.84 -0.71
CA GLU A 47 5.78 14.12 -1.86
C GLU A 47 5.80 12.59 -1.68
N LYS A 48 5.05 12.05 -0.71
CA LYS A 48 5.05 10.62 -0.39
C LYS A 48 3.68 9.99 -0.66
N LEU A 49 3.69 8.81 -1.27
CA LEU A 49 2.55 7.90 -1.25
C LEU A 49 2.65 7.02 0.00
N VAL A 50 1.66 7.10 0.87
CA VAL A 50 1.62 6.39 2.15
C VAL A 50 0.52 5.33 2.09
N ILE A 51 0.87 4.10 2.46
CA ILE A 51 -0.06 2.97 2.58
C ILE A 51 -0.17 2.62 4.07
N GLU A 52 -1.38 2.69 4.61
CA GLU A 52 -1.67 2.39 6.00
C GLU A 52 -2.70 1.29 6.10
N LYS A 53 -2.60 0.45 7.14
CA LYS A 53 -3.69 -0.46 7.49
C LYS A 53 -4.92 0.34 7.85
N ARG A 54 -6.08 -0.07 7.33
CA ARG A 54 -7.35 0.53 7.74
C ARG A 54 -7.57 0.18 9.21
N ARG A 55 -7.46 1.16 10.12
CA ARG A 55 -7.96 0.98 11.49
C ARG A 55 -9.46 0.72 11.35
N LYS A 56 -9.95 -0.40 11.90
CA LYS A 56 -11.39 -0.50 12.17
C LYS A 56 -11.68 0.65 13.12
N GLU A 57 -12.44 1.64 12.67
CA GLU A 57 -13.12 2.52 13.61
C GLU A 57 -13.98 1.59 14.45
N GLU A 58 -13.61 1.42 15.73
CA GLU A 58 -14.54 0.93 16.73
C GLU A 58 -15.69 1.93 16.71
N LYS A 59 -16.80 1.52 16.12
CA LYS A 59 -18.06 2.25 16.25
C LYS A 59 -18.49 2.06 17.70
N ASP A 60 -18.20 3.05 18.54
CA ASP A 60 -18.94 3.29 19.78
C ASP A 60 -20.41 3.63 19.48
#